data_AF-A0A3N5LTP5-F1
#
_entry.id   AF-A0A3N5LTP5-F1
#
_cell.length_a   1.000
_cell.length_b   1.000
_cell.length_c   1.000
_cell.angle_alpha   90.00
_cell.angle_beta   90.00
_cell.angle_gamma   90.00
#
_symmetry.space_group_name_H-M   'P 1'
#
loop_
_entity.id
_entity.type
_entity.pdbx_description
1 polymer ?
#
loop_
_entity_poly.entity_id
_entity_poly.type
_entity_poly.pdbx_seq_one_letter_code
_entity_poly.pdbx_strand_id
1 'polypeptide(L)'
;MTDLNRSDASDFDDGVRVWDGRRGVVDVDSMWIRSIELLFHDRSGAAPDRLHGTVQTRQGDFTGFVQWNREEGLGRDELDGRDAGSELSLRFDTIRSIARESRDSSRVTQHDGREIVLSGTQEVGRGNRGIYVDDPRYGRVLISWDAFERVDFSEDGGGSGPAYGDFPPGHPLTGSVTTRDGRRLAGRLVYDLDESETTDTLDAPAYGVTYTIPFGLIVSLRPHGREERGARSATVILHSGEELQLERAGDLGDVNGGMLIFVEGQRPEYVPWTDIEQVDFDRPPAMYPPFSGR
;
A
#
# COMPACT_ATOMS: atom_id res chain seq x y z
N MET A 1 -7.30 26.39 19.03
CA MET A 1 -7.10 24.99 19.43
C MET A 1 -7.29 24.20 18.15
N THR A 2 -6.18 23.82 17.51
CA THR A 2 -6.22 23.15 16.22
C THR A 2 -6.70 21.74 16.47
N ASP A 3 -7.86 21.40 15.95
CA ASP A 3 -8.41 20.06 15.95
C ASP A 3 -7.57 19.25 14.96
N LEU A 4 -6.50 18.65 15.46
CA LEU A 4 -5.75 17.66 14.70
C LEU A 4 -6.67 16.45 14.65
N ASN A 5 -7.28 16.22 13.49
CA ASN A 5 -8.01 15.00 13.20
C ASN A 5 -7.02 13.83 13.25
N ARG A 6 -6.72 13.37 14.47
CA ARG A 6 -5.67 12.40 14.78
C ARG A 6 -5.87 11.09 14.02
N SER A 7 -7.15 10.79 13.75
CA SER A 7 -7.69 9.63 13.07
C SER A 7 -7.27 9.46 11.61
N ASP A 8 -6.85 10.54 10.94
CA ASP A 8 -6.42 10.48 9.53
C ASP A 8 -4.89 10.41 9.39
N ALA A 9 -4.13 10.49 10.50
CA ALA A 9 -2.67 10.69 10.46
C ALA A 9 -1.87 9.76 11.40
N SER A 10 -2.50 8.80 12.09
CA SER A 10 -1.76 7.85 12.94
C SER A 10 -1.74 6.45 12.33
N ASP A 11 -0.56 5.93 12.04
CA ASP A 11 -0.32 4.55 11.58
C ASP A 11 -0.72 3.45 12.58
N PHE A 12 -1.27 3.85 13.73
CA PHE A 12 -1.67 3.01 14.85
C PHE A 12 -3.17 3.08 15.14
N ASP A 13 -3.95 3.85 14.37
CA ASP A 13 -5.38 4.02 14.61
C ASP A 13 -6.18 2.74 14.34
N ASP A 14 -5.66 1.84 13.51
CA ASP A 14 -6.19 0.48 13.31
C ASP A 14 -5.81 -0.50 14.44
N GLY A 15 -5.11 -0.01 15.48
CA GLY A 15 -4.64 -0.80 16.62
C GLY A 15 -3.37 -1.60 16.35
N VAL A 16 -2.76 -2.15 17.41
CA VAL A 16 -1.55 -2.97 17.28
C VAL A 16 -1.85 -4.40 17.70
N ARG A 17 -1.71 -5.34 16.76
CA ARG A 17 -1.82 -6.78 17.03
C ARG A 17 -0.46 -7.42 17.17
N VAL A 18 -0.24 -8.11 18.28
CA VAL A 18 1.01 -8.82 18.57
C VAL A 18 0.74 -10.31 18.58
N TRP A 19 1.51 -11.07 17.80
CA TRP A 19 1.52 -12.53 17.91
C TRP A 19 2.42 -12.97 19.08
N ASP A 20 1.82 -13.63 20.06
CA ASP A 20 2.50 -14.30 21.17
C ASP A 20 2.40 -15.82 20.98
N GLY A 21 3.53 -16.52 20.96
CA GLY A 21 3.58 -17.97 20.70
C GLY A 21 2.84 -18.84 21.72
N ARG A 22 2.44 -18.30 22.88
CA ARG A 22 1.64 -19.01 23.90
C ARG A 22 0.19 -18.56 23.92
N ARG A 23 -0.08 -17.29 23.63
CA ARG A 23 -1.40 -16.66 23.77
C ARG A 23 -2.13 -16.49 22.43
N GLY A 24 -1.46 -16.68 21.30
CA GLY A 24 -2.01 -16.33 19.98
C GLY A 24 -1.88 -14.83 19.71
N VAL A 25 -2.82 -14.24 18.96
CA VAL A 25 -2.81 -12.78 18.75
C VAL A 25 -3.40 -12.08 19.96
N VAL A 26 -2.75 -10.99 20.34
CA VAL A 26 -3.16 -10.08 21.40
C VAL A 26 -3.33 -8.70 20.79
N ASP A 27 -4.52 -8.12 20.93
CA ASP A 27 -4.78 -6.71 20.61
C ASP A 27 -4.20 -5.82 21.70
N VAL A 28 -3.43 -4.82 21.29
CA VAL A 28 -2.82 -3.83 22.16
C VAL A 28 -3.34 -2.46 21.74
N ASP A 29 -4.04 -1.81 22.67
CA ASP A 29 -4.44 -0.42 22.52
C ASP A 29 -3.18 0.45 22.36
N SER A 30 -3.11 1.21 21.27
CA SER A 30 -1.96 2.05 20.94
C SER A 30 -1.67 3.10 22.03
N MET A 31 -2.69 3.51 22.79
CA MET A 31 -2.56 4.43 23.92
C MET A 31 -1.79 3.82 25.10
N TRP A 32 -1.70 2.49 25.19
CA TRP A 32 -0.99 1.79 26.27
C TRP A 32 0.44 1.41 25.87
N ILE A 33 0.82 1.65 24.62
CA ILE A 33 2.15 1.34 24.11
C ILE A 33 3.11 2.45 24.52
N ARG A 34 4.07 2.09 25.38
CA ARG A 34 5.17 2.98 25.75
C ARG A 34 6.29 3.01 24.70
N SER A 35 6.59 1.86 24.12
CA SER A 35 7.65 1.69 23.11
C SER A 35 7.41 0.40 22.32
N ILE A 36 7.79 0.41 21.05
CA ILE A 36 7.91 -0.78 20.20
C ILE A 36 9.39 -0.91 19.84
N GLU A 37 10.00 -2.05 20.15
CA GLU A 37 11.37 -2.36 19.78
C GLU A 37 11.35 -3.49 18.74
N LEU A 38 11.82 -3.19 17.53
CA LEU A 38 11.93 -4.19 16.46
C LEU A 38 13.24 -4.96 16.65
N LEU A 39 13.11 -6.28 16.82
CA LEU A 39 14.23 -7.19 17.07
C LEU A 39 14.47 -8.09 15.85
N PHE A 40 15.71 -8.54 15.68
CA PHE A 40 16.00 -9.61 14.74
C PHE A 40 15.24 -10.88 15.15
N HIS A 41 14.39 -11.38 14.25
CA HIS A 41 13.70 -12.65 14.46
C HIS A 41 14.68 -13.80 14.23
N ASP A 42 14.92 -14.62 15.26
CA ASP A 42 15.41 -15.97 15.05
C ASP A 42 14.25 -16.80 14.47
N ARG A 43 14.48 -17.55 13.39
CA ARG A 43 13.42 -18.26 12.64
C ARG A 43 12.71 -19.41 13.41
N SER A 44 12.60 -19.33 14.73
CA SER A 44 12.24 -20.46 15.59
C SER A 44 10.72 -20.61 15.87
N GLY A 45 9.85 -19.88 15.18
CA GLY A 45 8.39 -20.04 15.27
C GLY A 45 7.76 -20.50 13.96
N ALA A 46 6.72 -21.34 14.03
CA ALA A 46 5.82 -21.51 12.89
C ALA A 46 5.20 -20.13 12.61
N ALA A 47 5.47 -19.59 11.43
CA ALA A 47 4.96 -18.29 11.05
C ALA A 47 3.43 -18.28 11.10
N PRO A 48 2.79 -17.16 11.49
CA PRO A 48 1.37 -17.03 11.32
C PRO A 48 1.04 -17.22 9.83
N ASP A 49 0.02 -18.03 9.55
CA ASP A 49 -0.41 -18.34 8.19
C ASP A 49 -1.03 -17.09 7.56
N ARG A 50 -0.19 -16.26 6.94
CA ARG A 50 -0.62 -15.00 6.33
C ARG A 50 -1.40 -15.28 5.06
N LEU A 51 -2.51 -14.57 4.87
CA LEU A 51 -3.24 -14.62 3.62
C LEU A 51 -2.34 -14.11 2.50
N HIS A 52 -2.29 -14.89 1.42
CA HIS A 52 -1.55 -14.57 0.22
C HIS A 52 -2.40 -14.98 -0.97
N GLY A 53 -2.40 -14.19 -2.03
CA GLY A 53 -3.24 -14.47 -3.18
C GLY A 53 -3.13 -13.42 -4.25
N THR A 54 -3.97 -13.58 -5.27
CA THR A 54 -4.14 -12.62 -6.36
C THR A 54 -5.50 -11.96 -6.23
N VAL A 55 -5.51 -10.64 -6.13
CA VAL A 55 -6.70 -9.81 -6.14
C VAL A 55 -6.88 -9.21 -7.53
N GLN A 56 -8.05 -9.47 -8.12
CA GLN A 56 -8.42 -9.07 -9.46
C GLN A 56 -9.25 -7.79 -9.42
N THR A 57 -8.94 -6.88 -10.34
CA THR A 57 -9.67 -5.63 -10.58
C THR A 57 -9.86 -5.43 -12.09
N ARG A 58 -10.67 -4.45 -12.50
CA ARG A 58 -10.79 -4.11 -13.93
C ARG A 58 -9.50 -3.58 -14.55
N GLN A 59 -8.58 -3.10 -13.73
CA GLN A 59 -7.39 -2.37 -14.12
C GLN A 59 -6.14 -3.25 -14.12
N GLY A 60 -6.23 -4.43 -13.52
CA GLY A 60 -5.14 -5.37 -13.40
C GLY A 60 -5.26 -6.22 -12.14
N ASP A 61 -4.35 -7.19 -12.06
CA ASP A 61 -4.25 -8.12 -10.95
C ASP A 61 -3.10 -7.71 -10.04
N PHE A 62 -3.29 -7.90 -8.74
CA PHE A 62 -2.31 -7.63 -7.69
C PHE A 62 -2.03 -8.90 -6.90
N THR A 63 -0.78 -9.30 -6.77
CA THR A 63 -0.40 -10.57 -6.12
C THR A 63 0.56 -10.30 -4.98
N GLY A 64 0.22 -10.78 -3.79
CA GLY A 64 1.03 -10.60 -2.60
C GLY A 64 0.31 -11.02 -1.33
N PHE A 65 0.78 -10.52 -0.19
CA PHE A 65 0.07 -10.73 1.07
C PHE A 65 -1.20 -9.90 1.10
N VAL A 66 -2.31 -10.53 1.45
CA VAL A 66 -3.64 -9.93 1.45
C VAL A 66 -4.03 -9.57 2.88
N GLN A 67 -4.61 -8.39 3.05
CA GLN A 67 -5.37 -8.05 4.24
C GLN A 67 -6.78 -7.61 3.81
N TRP A 68 -7.75 -8.45 4.12
CA TRP A 68 -9.16 -8.22 3.84
C TRP A 68 -9.73 -7.14 4.78
N ASN A 69 -10.61 -6.29 4.26
CA ASN A 69 -11.29 -5.23 5.01
C ASN A 69 -10.37 -4.35 5.90
N ARG A 70 -9.08 -4.28 5.56
CA ARG A 70 -7.98 -3.66 6.33
C ARG A 70 -7.69 -4.29 7.71
N GLU A 71 -8.29 -5.43 8.03
CA GLU A 71 -8.13 -6.08 9.33
C GLU A 71 -7.69 -7.54 9.21
N GLU A 72 -8.36 -8.38 8.42
CA GLU A 72 -8.10 -9.82 8.42
C GLU A 72 -6.95 -10.18 7.50
N GLY A 73 -5.86 -10.69 8.06
CA GLY A 73 -4.63 -11.00 7.33
C GLY A 73 -4.08 -12.39 7.59
N LEU A 74 -4.74 -13.18 8.43
CA LEU A 74 -4.33 -14.53 8.80
C LEU A 74 -5.39 -15.57 8.41
N GLY A 75 -4.97 -16.79 8.07
CA GLY A 75 -5.87 -17.90 7.75
C GLY A 75 -6.85 -18.25 8.88
N ARG A 76 -6.48 -17.98 10.13
CA ARG A 76 -7.35 -18.21 11.28
C ARG A 76 -8.33 -17.07 11.57
N ASP A 77 -8.17 -15.92 10.91
CA ASP A 77 -9.14 -14.84 11.02
C ASP A 77 -10.44 -15.31 10.39
N GLU A 78 -11.54 -14.67 10.75
CA GLU A 78 -12.89 -15.06 10.36
C GLU A 78 -13.48 -14.03 9.40
N LEU A 79 -14.22 -14.52 8.40
CA LEU A 79 -15.05 -13.73 7.52
C LEU A 79 -16.50 -13.86 7.98
N ASP A 80 -17.07 -12.76 8.46
CA ASP A 80 -18.42 -12.70 8.99
C ASP A 80 -19.43 -12.24 7.94
N GLY A 81 -20.55 -12.96 7.85
CA GLY A 81 -21.61 -12.67 6.92
C GLY A 81 -22.95 -13.28 7.31
N ARG A 82 -23.93 -13.12 6.43
CA ARG A 82 -25.23 -13.79 6.52
C ARG A 82 -25.51 -14.59 5.26
N ASP A 83 -25.89 -15.87 5.44
CA ASP A 83 -26.40 -16.74 4.40
C ASP A 83 -27.86 -17.11 4.71
N ALA A 84 -28.75 -16.94 3.73
CA ALA A 84 -30.20 -17.14 3.89
C ALA A 84 -30.82 -16.52 5.17
N GLY A 85 -30.25 -15.41 5.65
CA GLY A 85 -30.69 -14.70 6.86
C GLY A 85 -30.11 -15.19 8.19
N SER A 86 -29.28 -16.25 8.17
CA SER A 86 -28.56 -16.74 9.35
C SER A 86 -27.13 -16.20 9.36
N GLU A 87 -26.63 -15.85 10.55
CA GLU A 87 -25.23 -15.45 10.70
C GLU A 87 -24.31 -16.65 10.46
N LEU A 88 -23.21 -16.39 9.75
CA LEU A 88 -22.19 -17.38 9.43
C LEU A 88 -20.82 -16.71 9.51
N SER A 89 -19.91 -17.38 10.23
CA SER A 89 -18.49 -17.07 10.30
C SER A 89 -17.72 -18.18 9.58
N LEU A 90 -16.78 -17.81 8.72
CA LEU A 90 -15.90 -18.73 7.99
C LEU A 90 -14.45 -18.37 8.23
N ARG A 91 -13.62 -19.32 8.66
CA ARG A 91 -12.17 -19.10 8.71
C ARG A 91 -11.59 -18.94 7.30
N PHE A 92 -10.70 -17.98 7.12
CA PHE A 92 -10.06 -17.73 5.82
C PHE A 92 -9.26 -18.93 5.30
N ASP A 93 -8.66 -19.75 6.16
CA ASP A 93 -7.95 -20.98 5.79
C ASP A 93 -8.84 -22.08 5.22
N THR A 94 -10.17 -21.90 5.26
CA THR A 94 -11.12 -22.79 4.59
C THR A 94 -11.58 -22.24 3.24
N ILE A 95 -11.23 -20.99 2.92
CA ILE A 95 -11.71 -20.23 1.76
C ILE A 95 -10.66 -20.29 0.65
N ARG A 96 -11.07 -20.81 -0.50
CA ARG A 96 -10.26 -20.76 -1.73
C ARG A 96 -10.34 -19.39 -2.40
N SER A 97 -11.53 -18.80 -2.44
CA SER A 97 -11.72 -17.51 -3.12
C SER A 97 -12.93 -16.75 -2.62
N ILE A 98 -12.89 -15.43 -2.76
CA ILE A 98 -14.03 -14.54 -2.53
C ILE A 98 -14.22 -13.72 -3.80
N ALA A 99 -15.41 -13.74 -4.39
CA ALA A 99 -15.77 -12.92 -5.54
C ALA A 99 -16.90 -11.97 -5.17
N ARG A 100 -16.87 -10.76 -5.70
CA ARG A 100 -17.98 -9.82 -5.53
C ARG A 100 -19.18 -10.31 -6.34
N GLU A 101 -20.26 -10.67 -5.64
CA GLU A 101 -21.50 -11.17 -6.26
C GLU A 101 -22.44 -10.01 -6.61
N SER A 102 -22.53 -9.02 -5.71
CA SER A 102 -23.27 -7.79 -5.92
C SER A 102 -22.57 -6.64 -5.20
N ARG A 103 -23.18 -5.44 -5.19
CA ARG A 103 -22.62 -4.33 -4.41
C ARG A 103 -22.59 -4.64 -2.90
N ASP A 104 -23.49 -5.48 -2.42
CA ASP A 104 -23.76 -5.71 -0.99
C ASP A 104 -23.58 -7.19 -0.59
N SER A 105 -22.93 -7.99 -1.43
CA SER A 105 -22.70 -9.42 -1.17
C SER A 105 -21.47 -9.99 -1.87
N SER A 106 -20.90 -11.04 -1.29
CA SER A 106 -19.79 -11.82 -1.84
C SER A 106 -20.16 -13.28 -2.01
N ARG A 107 -19.69 -13.89 -3.09
CA ARG A 107 -19.67 -15.34 -3.27
C ARG A 107 -18.35 -15.89 -2.75
N VAL A 108 -18.42 -16.69 -1.70
CA VAL A 108 -17.29 -17.39 -1.10
C VAL A 108 -17.26 -18.80 -1.63
N THR A 109 -16.11 -19.24 -2.14
CA THR A 109 -15.87 -20.62 -2.53
C THR A 109 -14.87 -21.25 -1.56
N GLN A 110 -15.26 -22.32 -0.89
CA GLN A 110 -14.40 -23.05 0.05
C GLN A 110 -13.54 -24.09 -0.68
N HIS A 111 -12.45 -24.57 -0.05
CA HIS A 111 -11.57 -25.58 -0.65
C HIS A 111 -12.30 -26.86 -1.06
N ASP A 112 -13.33 -27.26 -0.31
CA ASP A 112 -14.16 -28.45 -0.58
C ASP A 112 -15.09 -28.30 -1.81
N GLY A 113 -15.13 -27.13 -2.45
CA GLY A 113 -16.00 -26.88 -3.60
C GLY A 113 -17.32 -26.20 -3.26
N ARG A 114 -17.66 -26.06 -1.98
CA ARG A 114 -18.90 -25.40 -1.58
C ARG A 114 -18.86 -23.91 -1.92
N GLU A 115 -19.99 -23.41 -2.43
CA GLU A 115 -20.21 -21.99 -2.66
C GLU A 115 -21.28 -21.47 -1.71
N ILE A 116 -21.00 -20.32 -1.11
CA ILE A 116 -21.87 -19.63 -0.15
C ILE A 116 -21.95 -18.16 -0.55
N VAL A 117 -23.15 -17.58 -0.58
CA VAL A 117 -23.31 -16.15 -0.80
C VAL A 117 -23.50 -15.47 0.55
N LEU A 118 -22.52 -14.67 0.95
CA LEU A 118 -22.55 -13.90 2.19
C LEU A 118 -22.99 -12.47 1.91
N SER A 119 -23.82 -11.93 2.80
CA SER A 119 -24.33 -10.55 2.74
C SER A 119 -24.53 -9.97 4.14
N GLY A 120 -24.89 -8.68 4.22
CA GLY A 120 -25.43 -8.09 5.46
C GLY A 120 -24.43 -7.70 6.54
N THR A 121 -23.13 -7.77 6.26
CA THR A 121 -22.06 -7.22 7.11
C THR A 121 -21.20 -6.24 6.31
N GLN A 122 -20.35 -5.49 7.01
CA GLN A 122 -19.39 -4.60 6.37
C GLN A 122 -18.28 -5.37 5.66
N GLU A 123 -17.99 -6.61 6.03
CA GLU A 123 -16.89 -7.38 5.43
C GLU A 123 -17.17 -7.89 4.02
N VAL A 124 -18.44 -8.12 3.65
CA VAL A 124 -18.83 -8.76 2.38
C VAL A 124 -19.68 -7.86 1.47
N GLY A 125 -19.66 -6.54 1.68
CA GLY A 125 -20.51 -5.61 0.95
C GLY A 125 -19.99 -4.17 0.96
N ARG A 126 -20.85 -3.19 0.66
CA ARG A 126 -20.47 -1.77 0.53
C ARG A 126 -19.76 -1.16 1.74
N GLY A 127 -19.89 -1.77 2.91
CA GLY A 127 -19.18 -1.34 4.12
C GLY A 127 -17.71 -1.72 4.15
N ASN A 128 -17.23 -2.54 3.20
CA ASN A 128 -15.87 -3.05 3.21
C ASN A 128 -14.90 -1.90 2.95
N ARG A 129 -13.92 -1.74 3.84
CA ARG A 129 -12.96 -0.63 3.82
C ARG A 129 -11.89 -0.77 2.72
N GLY A 130 -11.88 -1.89 2.01
CA GLY A 130 -10.95 -2.22 0.95
C GLY A 130 -10.03 -3.39 1.32
N ILE A 131 -9.28 -3.84 0.33
CA ILE A 131 -8.37 -4.97 0.42
C ILE A 131 -6.95 -4.44 0.23
N TYR A 132 -6.08 -4.60 1.22
CA TYR A 132 -4.66 -4.35 1.03
C TYR A 132 -4.00 -5.55 0.35
N VAL A 133 -3.08 -5.26 -0.56
CA VAL A 133 -2.15 -6.24 -1.12
C VAL A 133 -0.73 -5.68 -1.00
N ASP A 134 0.13 -6.37 -0.25
CA ASP A 134 1.57 -6.12 -0.24
C ASP A 134 2.18 -6.70 -1.53
N ASP A 135 1.98 -6.00 -2.65
CA ASP A 135 2.47 -6.41 -3.96
C ASP A 135 3.93 -5.95 -4.15
N PRO A 136 4.88 -6.88 -4.39
CA PRO A 136 6.31 -6.55 -4.49
C PRO A 136 6.65 -5.57 -5.62
N ARG A 137 5.76 -5.39 -6.61
CA ARG A 137 5.96 -4.40 -7.67
C ARG A 137 5.78 -2.96 -7.19
N TYR A 138 4.90 -2.75 -6.21
CA TYR A 138 4.44 -1.44 -5.79
C TYR A 138 4.72 -1.14 -4.32
N GLY A 139 5.11 -2.12 -3.51
CA GLY A 139 5.14 -2.00 -2.05
C GLY A 139 3.79 -2.43 -1.47
N ARG A 140 2.82 -1.52 -1.45
CA ARG A 140 1.44 -1.81 -1.01
C ARG A 140 0.42 -1.13 -1.92
N VAL A 141 -0.70 -1.80 -2.14
CA VAL A 141 -1.88 -1.21 -2.75
C VAL A 141 -3.11 -1.43 -1.88
N LEU A 142 -4.04 -0.49 -1.91
CA LEU A 142 -5.36 -0.58 -1.30
C LEU A 142 -6.42 -0.56 -2.39
N ILE A 143 -7.10 -1.69 -2.56
CA ILE A 143 -8.15 -1.86 -3.56
C ILE A 143 -9.48 -1.53 -2.91
N SER A 144 -10.16 -0.49 -3.39
CA SER A 144 -11.50 -0.15 -2.91
C SER A 144 -12.51 -1.27 -3.20
N TRP A 145 -13.56 -1.35 -2.41
CA TRP A 145 -14.64 -2.31 -2.65
C TRP A 145 -15.27 -2.19 -4.04
N ASP A 146 -15.36 -0.96 -4.57
CA ASP A 146 -15.89 -0.69 -5.90
C ASP A 146 -14.94 -1.17 -7.03
N ALA A 147 -13.63 -1.21 -6.79
CA ALA A 147 -12.65 -1.75 -7.74
C ALA A 147 -12.48 -3.28 -7.64
N PHE A 148 -12.66 -3.85 -6.45
CA PHE A 148 -12.51 -5.28 -6.17
C PHE A 148 -13.46 -6.16 -7.01
N GLU A 149 -12.94 -7.20 -7.65
CA GLU A 149 -13.75 -8.19 -8.37
C GLU A 149 -13.67 -9.56 -7.73
N ARG A 150 -12.46 -10.03 -7.42
CA ARG A 150 -12.22 -11.36 -6.86
C ARG A 150 -10.87 -11.44 -6.19
N VAL A 151 -10.74 -12.28 -5.17
CA VAL A 151 -9.46 -12.77 -4.65
C VAL A 151 -9.42 -14.29 -4.77
N ASP A 152 -8.31 -14.80 -5.25
CA ASP A 152 -7.94 -16.21 -5.23
C ASP A 152 -6.78 -16.39 -4.25
N PHE A 153 -6.99 -17.13 -3.17
CA PHE A 153 -5.98 -17.40 -2.16
C PHE A 153 -5.04 -18.54 -2.61
N SER A 154 -3.76 -18.41 -2.27
CA SER A 154 -2.74 -19.42 -2.56
C SER A 154 -2.83 -20.59 -1.59
N GLU A 155 -2.81 -21.83 -2.10
CA GLU A 155 -2.99 -23.05 -1.27
C GLU A 155 -1.89 -23.26 -0.21
N ASP A 156 -0.64 -22.89 -0.54
CA ASP A 156 0.51 -23.03 0.37
C ASP A 156 0.73 -21.78 1.26
N GLY A 157 -0.18 -20.80 1.18
CA GLY A 157 0.01 -19.47 1.75
C GLY A 157 1.20 -18.71 1.12
N GLY A 158 1.55 -17.56 1.69
CA GLY A 158 2.74 -16.78 1.28
C GLY A 158 3.98 -17.05 2.14
N GLY A 159 3.90 -18.01 3.07
CA GLY A 159 4.87 -18.17 4.15
C GLY A 159 4.87 -16.99 5.12
N SER A 160 5.99 -16.76 5.83
CA SER A 160 6.13 -15.65 6.78
C SER A 160 6.21 -14.27 6.13
N GLY A 161 6.49 -14.22 4.82
CA GLY A 161 6.92 -13.00 4.14
C GLY A 161 8.36 -12.60 4.44
N PRO A 162 8.78 -11.41 4.00
CA PRO A 162 10.13 -10.91 4.21
C PRO A 162 10.44 -10.76 5.70
N ALA A 163 11.65 -11.17 6.08
CA ALA A 163 12.20 -10.92 7.39
C ALA A 163 12.72 -9.49 7.49
N TYR A 164 12.91 -9.00 8.72
CA TYR A 164 13.50 -7.68 8.98
C TYR A 164 14.82 -7.45 8.20
N GLY A 165 15.68 -8.47 8.13
CA GLY A 165 16.96 -8.40 7.42
C GLY A 165 16.86 -8.38 5.88
N ASP A 166 15.69 -8.63 5.31
CA ASP A 166 15.47 -8.52 3.86
C ASP A 166 15.31 -7.05 3.42
N PHE A 167 15.02 -6.14 4.36
CA PHE A 167 14.90 -4.70 4.10
C PHE A 167 16.25 -4.01 4.31
N PRO A 168 16.90 -3.50 3.25
CA PRO A 168 18.09 -2.67 3.41
C PRO A 168 17.74 -1.35 4.12
N PRO A 169 18.72 -0.69 4.76
CA PRO A 169 18.51 0.63 5.33
C PRO A 169 18.10 1.64 4.25
N GLY A 170 17.30 2.64 4.64
CA GLY A 170 16.99 3.78 3.78
C GLY A 170 18.24 4.56 3.38
N HIS A 171 18.16 5.19 2.21
CA HIS A 171 19.17 6.09 1.70
C HIS A 171 18.54 7.44 1.35
N PRO A 172 19.26 8.56 1.50
CA PRO A 172 18.74 9.86 1.15
C PRO A 172 18.25 9.89 -0.30
N LEU A 173 17.10 10.52 -0.54
CA LEU A 173 16.61 10.76 -1.89
C LEU A 173 17.58 11.70 -2.61
N THR A 174 18.10 11.26 -3.75
CA THR A 174 18.91 12.08 -4.64
C THR A 174 18.37 12.02 -6.06
N GLY A 175 18.68 13.04 -6.85
CA GLY A 175 18.26 13.07 -8.24
C GLY A 175 18.28 14.48 -8.80
N SER A 176 17.40 14.73 -9.77
CA SER A 176 17.25 16.04 -10.38
C SER A 176 15.79 16.45 -10.58
N VAL A 177 15.52 17.73 -10.39
CA VAL A 177 14.22 18.37 -10.65
C VAL A 177 14.37 19.27 -11.87
N THR A 178 13.50 19.06 -12.86
CA THR A 178 13.32 19.98 -13.99
C THR A 178 12.06 20.79 -13.73
N THR A 179 12.20 22.10 -13.76
CA THR A 179 11.09 23.04 -13.58
C THR A 179 10.49 23.45 -14.92
N ARG A 180 9.23 23.89 -14.91
CA ARG A 180 8.48 24.33 -16.11
C ARG A 180 9.10 25.52 -16.83
N ASP A 181 9.99 26.27 -16.18
CA ASP A 181 10.76 27.37 -16.79
C ASP A 181 12.07 26.89 -17.47
N GLY A 182 12.36 25.59 -17.40
CA GLY A 182 13.53 24.94 -17.99
C GLY A 182 14.76 24.85 -17.07
N ARG A 183 14.71 25.36 -15.83
CA ARG A 183 15.81 25.16 -14.87
C ARG A 183 15.88 23.71 -14.42
N ARG A 184 17.10 23.18 -14.28
CA ARG A 184 17.39 21.85 -13.75
C ARG A 184 18.27 21.96 -12.51
N LEU A 185 17.80 21.41 -11.39
CA LEU A 185 18.52 21.37 -10.11
C LEU A 185 18.83 19.92 -9.78
N ALA A 186 20.05 19.60 -9.34
CA ALA A 186 20.46 18.25 -8.98
C ALA A 186 21.12 18.22 -7.62
N GLY A 187 20.80 17.21 -6.81
CA GLY A 187 21.30 17.09 -5.44
C GLY A 187 20.44 16.16 -4.60
N ARG A 188 20.52 16.33 -3.27
CA ARG A 188 19.63 15.65 -2.34
C ARG A 188 18.26 16.31 -2.34
N LEU A 189 17.20 15.51 -2.30
CA LEU A 189 15.82 15.93 -2.43
C LEU A 189 15.09 15.75 -1.09
N VAL A 190 14.15 16.65 -0.82
CA VAL A 190 13.05 16.42 0.11
C VAL A 190 11.78 16.68 -0.68
N TYR A 191 11.01 15.63 -0.92
CA TYR A 191 9.71 15.65 -1.58
C TYR A 191 8.63 15.99 -0.55
N ASP A 192 7.58 16.70 -0.98
CA ASP A 192 6.45 17.24 -0.17
C ASP A 192 6.82 17.99 1.14
N LEU A 193 8.12 18.25 1.32
CA LEU A 193 8.77 18.83 2.50
C LEU A 193 8.95 17.87 3.69
N ASP A 194 8.54 16.61 3.58
CA ASP A 194 8.67 15.57 4.61
C ASP A 194 9.28 14.25 4.13
N GLU A 195 9.16 13.83 2.87
CA GLU A 195 9.82 12.62 2.38
C GLU A 195 11.26 12.90 1.92
N SER A 196 12.23 12.21 2.51
CA SER A 196 13.66 12.46 2.26
C SER A 196 14.51 11.20 2.12
N GLU A 197 13.91 10.02 2.28
CA GLU A 197 14.56 8.72 2.23
C GLU A 197 13.90 7.79 1.20
N THR A 198 14.66 6.84 0.67
CA THR A 198 14.18 5.86 -0.32
C THR A 198 13.12 4.89 0.21
N THR A 199 12.99 4.81 1.53
CA THR A 199 11.99 4.00 2.24
C THR A 199 10.68 4.75 2.50
N ASP A 200 10.67 6.09 2.33
CA ASP A 200 9.44 6.87 2.35
C ASP A 200 8.60 6.52 1.12
N THR A 201 7.30 6.81 1.17
CA THR A 201 6.33 6.34 0.18
C THR A 201 5.65 7.50 -0.55
N LEU A 202 5.36 7.26 -1.83
CA LEU A 202 4.45 8.07 -2.63
C LEU A 202 3.04 7.43 -2.58
N ASP A 203 2.07 8.17 -2.06
CA ASP A 203 0.67 7.79 -1.96
C ASP A 203 -0.20 8.49 -3.00
N ALA A 204 -0.78 7.70 -3.92
CA ALA A 204 -1.70 8.23 -4.91
C ALA A 204 -2.69 7.19 -5.46
N PRO A 205 -3.94 7.61 -5.76
CA PRO A 205 -4.94 6.72 -6.34
C PRO A 205 -4.84 6.62 -7.86
N ALA A 206 -5.30 5.50 -8.40
CA ALA A 206 -5.70 5.35 -9.78
C ALA A 206 -6.89 4.37 -9.87
N TYR A 207 -8.02 4.84 -10.39
CA TYR A 207 -9.18 4.00 -10.74
C TYR A 207 -9.72 3.13 -9.60
N GLY A 208 -9.70 3.66 -8.37
CA GLY A 208 -10.17 2.95 -7.18
C GLY A 208 -9.15 2.02 -6.53
N VAL A 209 -7.88 2.09 -6.94
CA VAL A 209 -6.72 1.49 -6.26
C VAL A 209 -5.84 2.62 -5.75
N THR A 210 -5.56 2.66 -4.45
CA THR A 210 -4.56 3.58 -3.88
C THR A 210 -3.21 2.87 -3.81
N TYR A 211 -2.19 3.45 -4.42
CA TYR A 211 -0.82 2.94 -4.40
C TYR A 211 -0.05 3.62 -3.28
N THR A 212 0.78 2.85 -2.58
CA THR A 212 1.74 3.30 -1.58
C THR A 212 3.11 2.79 -2.01
N ILE A 213 3.84 3.62 -2.75
CA ILE A 213 5.04 3.21 -3.51
C ILE A 213 6.31 3.74 -2.83
N PRO A 214 7.21 2.88 -2.32
CA PRO A 214 8.50 3.34 -1.81
C PRO A 214 9.26 4.13 -2.88
N PHE A 215 9.76 5.33 -2.55
CA PHE A 215 10.45 6.20 -3.50
C PHE A 215 11.65 5.51 -4.17
N GLY A 216 12.33 4.60 -3.47
CA GLY A 216 13.42 3.81 -4.05
C GLY A 216 13.03 2.89 -5.21
N LEU A 217 11.72 2.68 -5.48
CA LEU A 217 11.23 1.97 -6.66
C LEU A 217 11.00 2.89 -7.87
N ILE A 218 10.98 4.21 -7.66
CA ILE A 218 10.59 5.21 -8.66
C ILE A 218 11.82 5.69 -9.43
N VAL A 219 11.74 5.68 -10.76
CA VAL A 219 12.73 6.29 -11.66
C VAL A 219 12.42 7.76 -11.87
N SER A 220 11.16 8.08 -12.17
CA SER A 220 10.77 9.45 -12.47
C SER A 220 9.29 9.69 -12.23
N LEU A 221 8.96 10.94 -12.01
CA LEU A 221 7.61 11.43 -11.78
C LEU A 221 7.38 12.69 -12.64
N ARG A 222 6.22 12.76 -13.30
CA ARG A 222 5.83 13.90 -14.14
C ARG A 222 4.37 14.30 -13.86
N PRO A 223 4.10 15.42 -13.16
CA PRO A 223 2.75 15.92 -12.99
C PRO A 223 2.28 16.62 -14.27
N HIS A 224 1.19 16.14 -14.87
CA HIS A 224 0.65 16.74 -16.09
C HIS A 224 -0.14 18.02 -15.81
N GLY A 225 -0.16 18.89 -16.83
CA GLY A 225 -1.05 20.03 -16.88
C GLY A 225 -2.52 19.62 -17.01
N ARG A 226 -3.42 20.59 -16.91
CA ARG A 226 -4.86 20.37 -17.08
C ARG A 226 -5.16 19.99 -18.52
N GLU A 227 -5.70 18.80 -18.78
CA GLU A 227 -6.32 18.51 -20.07
C GLU A 227 -7.69 19.21 -20.16
N GLU A 228 -8.05 19.70 -21.35
CA GLU A 228 -9.26 20.52 -21.57
C GLU A 228 -10.58 19.86 -21.13
N ARG A 229 -10.58 18.54 -20.93
CA ARG A 229 -11.75 17.75 -20.48
C ARG A 229 -11.40 16.58 -19.54
N GLY A 230 -10.17 16.50 -19.03
CA GLY A 230 -9.66 15.33 -18.29
C GLY A 230 -9.47 15.58 -16.79
N ALA A 231 -9.47 14.49 -16.02
CA ALA A 231 -8.93 14.49 -14.66
C ALA A 231 -7.42 14.80 -14.72
N ARG A 232 -6.90 15.48 -13.70
CA ARG A 232 -5.46 15.73 -13.60
C ARG A 232 -4.74 14.42 -13.28
N SER A 233 -3.70 14.08 -14.03
CA SER A 233 -2.88 12.89 -13.82
C SER A 233 -1.40 13.21 -13.63
N ALA A 234 -0.64 12.23 -13.16
CA ALA A 234 0.81 12.20 -13.23
C ALA A 234 1.27 10.86 -13.80
N THR A 235 2.38 10.88 -14.52
CA THR A 235 3.09 9.64 -14.88
C THR A 235 4.14 9.37 -13.81
N VAL A 236 4.16 8.13 -13.31
CA VAL A 236 5.24 7.60 -12.47
C VAL A 236 5.86 6.41 -13.21
N ILE A 237 7.17 6.44 -13.41
CA ILE A 237 7.91 5.33 -14.03
C ILE A 237 8.69 4.61 -12.94
N LEU A 238 8.54 3.28 -12.87
CA LEU A 238 9.24 2.43 -11.89
C LEU A 238 10.54 1.86 -12.46
N HIS A 239 11.43 1.40 -11.59
CA HIS A 239 12.67 0.71 -11.99
C HIS A 239 12.42 -0.60 -12.75
N SER A 240 11.23 -1.19 -12.62
CA SER A 240 10.77 -2.32 -13.45
C SER A 240 10.59 -1.96 -14.93
N GLY A 241 10.49 -0.65 -15.25
CA GLY A 241 10.13 -0.13 -16.56
C GLY A 241 8.62 0.06 -16.74
N GLU A 242 7.81 -0.29 -15.74
CA GLU A 242 6.37 -0.04 -15.74
C GLU A 242 6.07 1.45 -15.62
N GLU A 243 5.05 1.89 -16.36
CA GLU A 243 4.54 3.27 -16.34
C GLU A 243 3.15 3.28 -15.70
N LEU A 244 3.01 4.00 -14.59
CA LEU A 244 1.76 4.20 -13.89
C LEU A 244 1.17 5.57 -14.21
N GLN A 245 -0.11 5.57 -14.56
CA GLN A 245 -0.92 6.78 -14.73
C GLN A 245 -1.75 6.98 -13.45
N LEU A 246 -1.27 7.87 -12.58
CA LEU A 246 -1.87 8.12 -11.27
C LEU A 246 -2.69 9.41 -11.29
N GLU A 247 -3.74 9.47 -10.47
CA GLU A 247 -4.57 10.65 -10.28
C GLU A 247 -3.81 11.70 -9.45
N ARG A 248 -4.03 12.99 -9.72
CA ARG A 248 -3.47 14.08 -8.90
C ARG A 248 -4.25 14.26 -7.59
N ALA A 249 -4.09 13.30 -6.69
CA ALA A 249 -4.56 13.29 -5.32
C ALA A 249 -3.46 12.70 -4.41
N GLY A 250 -3.65 12.77 -3.09
CA GLY A 250 -2.58 12.47 -2.13
C GLY A 250 -1.38 13.36 -2.40
N ASP A 251 -0.21 12.74 -2.46
CA ASP A 251 1.10 13.38 -2.66
C ASP A 251 1.24 14.02 -4.04
N LEU A 252 0.42 13.60 -5.01
CA LEU A 252 0.39 14.20 -6.35
C LEU A 252 -0.60 15.38 -6.46
N GLY A 253 -1.32 15.66 -5.38
CA GLY A 253 -2.42 16.60 -5.30
C GLY A 253 -2.03 18.07 -5.39
N ASP A 254 -2.98 18.95 -5.08
CA ASP A 254 -2.73 20.39 -4.95
C ASP A 254 -2.24 20.77 -3.54
N VAL A 255 -2.28 19.83 -2.59
CA VAL A 255 -1.79 20.01 -1.22
C VAL A 255 -0.29 19.77 -1.09
N ASN A 256 0.36 19.20 -2.12
CA ASN A 256 1.80 18.98 -2.13
C ASN A 256 2.55 20.32 -1.95
N GLY A 257 3.36 20.38 -0.90
CA GLY A 257 4.15 21.51 -0.42
C GLY A 257 5.30 21.89 -1.35
N GLY A 258 5.64 21.09 -2.35
CA GLY A 258 6.76 21.30 -3.27
C GLY A 258 8.00 20.53 -2.83
N MET A 259 9.18 20.98 -3.24
CA MET A 259 10.43 20.27 -2.98
C MET A 259 11.53 21.19 -2.46
N LEU A 260 12.38 20.66 -1.57
CA LEU A 260 13.68 21.25 -1.24
C LEU A 260 14.79 20.48 -1.94
N ILE A 261 15.65 21.20 -2.67
CA ILE A 261 16.80 20.64 -3.39
C ILE A 261 18.09 21.16 -2.77
N PHE A 262 18.90 20.26 -2.23
CA PHE A 262 20.18 20.55 -1.60
C PHE A 262 21.30 20.37 -2.63
N VAL A 263 21.62 21.45 -3.35
CA VAL A 263 22.75 21.50 -4.27
C VAL A 263 24.04 21.69 -3.49
N GLU A 264 25.09 20.92 -3.83
CA GLU A 264 26.36 20.94 -3.09
C GLU A 264 26.97 22.36 -3.04
N GLY A 265 27.37 22.77 -1.84
CA GLY A 265 27.99 24.09 -1.60
C GLY A 265 27.02 25.28 -1.69
N GLN A 266 25.72 25.04 -1.86
CA GLN A 266 24.68 26.07 -1.97
C GLN A 266 23.68 25.98 -0.82
N ARG A 267 22.88 27.04 -0.66
CA ARG A 267 21.69 26.96 0.21
C ARG A 267 20.64 26.07 -0.46
N PRO A 268 19.82 25.33 0.31
CA PRO A 268 18.73 24.56 -0.27
C PRO A 268 17.80 25.48 -1.06
N GLU A 269 17.41 25.04 -2.24
CA GLU A 269 16.47 25.74 -3.09
C GLU A 269 15.08 25.12 -2.94
N TYR A 270 14.08 25.97 -2.72
CA TYR A 270 12.68 25.57 -2.70
C TYR A 270 12.07 25.72 -4.09
N VAL A 271 11.43 24.67 -4.58
CA VAL A 271 10.67 24.67 -5.83
C VAL A 271 9.21 24.34 -5.52
N PRO A 272 8.26 25.25 -5.80
CA PRO A 272 6.83 24.97 -5.64
C PRO A 272 6.38 23.80 -6.52
N TRP A 273 5.42 23.00 -6.05
CA TRP A 273 4.84 21.89 -6.83
C TRP A 273 4.29 22.34 -8.20
N THR A 274 3.72 23.55 -8.26
CA THR A 274 3.22 24.18 -9.48
C THR A 274 4.29 24.59 -10.48
N ASP A 275 5.56 24.50 -10.10
CA ASP A 275 6.70 24.83 -10.97
C ASP A 275 7.46 23.58 -11.40
N ILE A 276 7.16 22.41 -10.84
CA ILE A 276 7.82 21.14 -11.19
C ILE A 276 7.24 20.57 -12.48
N GLU A 277 8.10 20.33 -13.46
CA GLU A 277 7.76 19.62 -14.70
C GLU A 277 8.07 18.12 -14.58
N GLN A 278 9.22 17.78 -13.99
CA GLN A 278 9.69 16.41 -13.85
C GLN A 278 10.63 16.28 -12.66
N VAL A 279 10.52 15.15 -11.96
CA VAL A 279 11.50 14.69 -10.99
C VAL A 279 12.10 13.40 -11.52
N ASP A 280 13.43 13.32 -11.56
CA ASP A 280 14.18 12.11 -11.86
C ASP A 280 14.92 11.71 -10.57
N PHE A 281 14.68 10.48 -10.11
CA PHE A 281 15.30 9.94 -8.91
C PHE A 281 16.49 9.07 -9.29
N ASP A 282 17.59 9.20 -8.54
CA ASP A 282 18.71 8.29 -8.68
C ASP A 282 18.34 6.93 -8.08
N ARG A 283 18.82 5.88 -8.74
CA ARG A 283 18.62 4.51 -8.26
C ARG A 283 19.39 4.30 -6.95
N PRO A 284 18.73 3.86 -5.86
CA PRO A 284 19.45 3.53 -4.62
C PRO A 284 20.35 2.30 -4.80
N PRO A 285 21.38 2.13 -3.96
CA PRO A 285 22.30 1.00 -4.05
C PRO A 285 21.66 -0.34 -3.70
N ALA A 286 20.59 -0.34 -2.88
CA ALA A 286 19.83 -1.51 -2.49
C ALA A 286 18.37 -1.14 -2.22
N MET A 287 17.45 -2.08 -2.49
CA MET A 287 16.02 -1.99 -2.16
C MET A 287 15.47 -3.38 -1.86
N TYR A 288 14.35 -3.43 -1.15
CA TYR A 288 13.46 -4.58 -1.12
C TYR A 288 12.14 -4.24 -1.86
N PRO A 289 11.64 -5.13 -2.72
CA PRO A 289 12.35 -6.28 -3.28
C PRO A 289 13.61 -5.83 -4.06
N PRO A 290 14.63 -6.69 -4.20
CA PRO A 290 15.80 -6.34 -4.99
C PRO A 290 15.36 -6.08 -6.43
N PHE A 291 15.91 -5.03 -7.03
CA PHE A 291 15.61 -4.73 -8.41
C PHE A 291 15.91 -5.92 -9.32
N SER A 292 14.97 -6.25 -10.19
CA SER A 292 15.18 -7.27 -11.22
C SER A 292 16.40 -6.89 -12.06
N GLY A 293 17.35 -7.82 -12.20
CA GLY A 293 18.55 -7.61 -13.02
C GLY A 293 18.16 -7.33 -14.47
N ARG A 294 18.83 -6.36 -15.09
CA ARG A 294 18.84 -6.21 -16.55
C ARG A 294 19.72 -7.28 -17.19
#